data_AF-A0A962DXP8-F1
#
_entry.id   AF-A0A962DXP8-F1
#
_cell.length_a   1.000
_cell.length_b   1.000
_cell.length_c   1.000
_cell.angle_alpha   90.00
_cell.angle_beta   90.00
_cell.angle_gamma   90.00
#
_symmetry.space_group_name_H-M   'P 1'
#
loop_
_entity.id
_entity.type
_entity.pdbx_description
1 polymer ?
#
loop_
_entity_poly.entity_id
_entity_poly.type
_entity_poly.pdbx_seq_one_letter_code
_entity_poly.pdbx_strand_id
1 'polypeptide(L)' 'MIIAKDFIQLALKKQVLRFGEFTLKSGRISPYFFNAGLFDDGESLALLGEYYAQSIEQSGLQ' A
#
# COMPACT_ATOMS: atom_id res chain seq x y z
N MET A 1 -13.57 -8.49 7.81
CA MET A 1 -13.07 -7.12 7.53
C MET A 1 -12.41 -7.10 6.16
N ILE A 2 -12.73 -6.10 5.34
CA ILE A 2 -12.35 -6.00 3.90
C ILE A 2 -11.15 -5.03 3.71
N ILE A 3 -10.59 -4.46 4.79
CA ILE A 3 -9.56 -3.42 4.80
C ILE A 3 -8.37 -3.75 3.91
N ALA A 4 -7.79 -4.94 4.06
CA ALA A 4 -6.64 -5.35 3.26
C ALA A 4 -6.98 -5.40 1.75
N LYS A 5 -8.20 -5.82 1.39
CA LYS A 5 -8.64 -5.84 0.00
C LYS A 5 -8.79 -4.41 -0.53
N ASP A 6 -9.44 -3.53 0.22
CA ASP A 6 -9.69 -2.15 -0.20
C ASP A 6 -8.38 -1.34 -0.30
N PHE A 7 -7.45 -1.55 0.62
CA PHE A 7 -6.10 -0.99 0.54
C PHE A 7 -5.36 -1.42 -0.73
N ILE A 8 -5.39 -2.72 -1.05
CA ILE A 8 -4.76 -3.24 -2.28
C ILE A 8 -5.45 -2.69 -3.53
N GLN A 9 -6.78 -2.54 -3.53
CA GLN A 9 -7.49 -1.90 -4.65
C GLN A 9 -7.06 -0.44 -4.85
N LEU A 10 -6.94 0.33 -3.76
CA LEU A 10 -6.43 1.70 -3.83
C LEU A 10 -4.98 1.72 -4.35
N ALA A 11 -4.12 0.84 -3.85
CA ALA A 11 -2.72 0.75 -4.26
C ALA A 11 -2.57 0.41 -5.75
N LEU A 12 -3.44 -0.46 -6.29
CA LEU A 12 -3.49 -0.74 -7.73
C LEU A 12 -4.02 0.46 -8.53
N LYS A 13 -5.12 1.08 -8.08
CA LYS A 13 -5.72 2.26 -8.74
C LYS A 13 -4.74 3.43 -8.84
N LYS A 14 -3.94 3.65 -7.79
CA LYS A 14 -2.91 4.71 -7.72
C LYS A 14 -1.58 4.32 -8.33
N GLN A 15 -1.43 3.10 -8.85
CA GLN A 15 -0.16 2.55 -9.33
C GLN A 15 0.96 2.56 -8.27
N VAL A 16 0.58 2.62 -6.99
CA VAL A 16 1.48 2.39 -5.85
C VAL A 16 2.00 0.96 -5.92
N LEU A 17 1.11 -0.01 -6.16
CA LEU A 17 1.47 -1.40 -6.43
C LEU A 17 1.46 -1.65 -7.93
N ARG A 18 2.61 -2.05 -8.48
CA ARG A 18 2.77 -2.42 -9.90
C ARG A 18 3.39 -3.80 -10.04
N PHE A 19 2.99 -4.52 -11.09
CA PHE A 19 3.56 -5.82 -11.47
C PHE A 19 4.45 -5.67 -12.71
N GLY A 20 5.51 -6.47 -12.79
CA GLY A 20 6.55 -6.36 -13.82
C GLY A 20 7.89 -6.84 -13.27
N GLU A 21 8.99 -6.52 -13.93
CA GLU A 21 10.33 -6.84 -13.44
C GLU A 21 10.98 -5.61 -12.77
N PHE A 22 11.32 -5.72 -11.49
CA PHE A 22 11.92 -4.63 -10.73
C PHE A 22 13.16 -5.09 -9.96
N THR A 23 14.25 -4.35 -10.08
CA THR A 23 15.44 -4.57 -9.24
C THR A 23 15.29 -3.81 -7.92
N LEU A 24 15.25 -4.53 -6.81
CA LEU A 24 15.15 -3.94 -5.46
C LEU A 24 16.51 -3.39 -4.99
N LYS A 25 16.50 -2.56 -3.94
CA LYS A 25 17.74 -2.04 -3.31
C LYS A 25 18.71 -3.14 -2.86
N SER A 26 18.20 -4.33 -2.57
CA SER A 26 19.00 -5.51 -2.22
C SER A 26 19.63 -6.23 -3.43
N GLY A 27 19.36 -5.78 -4.66
CA GLY A 27 19.75 -6.45 -5.91
C GLY A 27 18.82 -7.59 -6.33
N ARG A 28 17.81 -7.96 -5.52
CA ARG A 28 16.83 -8.98 -5.89
C ARG A 28 15.94 -8.48 -7.03
N ILE A 29 15.65 -9.37 -7.99
CA ILE A 29 14.62 -9.16 -9.00
C ILE A 29 13.26 -9.55 -8.40
N SER A 30 12.31 -8.62 -8.41
CA SER A 30 10.97 -8.78 -7.85
C SER A 30 9.92 -8.68 -8.96
N PRO A 31 8.88 -9.54 -8.96
CA PRO A 31 7.78 -9.49 -9.92
C PRO A 31 6.79 -8.34 -9.64
N TYR A 32 7.02 -7.56 -8.59
CA TYR A 32 6.23 -6.38 -8.23
C TYR A 32 7.06 -5.32 -7.52
N PHE A 33 6.57 -4.09 -7.52
CA PHE A 33 7.13 -2.98 -6.75
C PHE A 33 6.02 -2.19 -6.07
N PHE A 34 6.28 -1.77 -4.84
CA PHE A 34 5.37 -0.95 -4.04
C PHE A 34 6.02 0.41 -3.77
N ASN A 35 5.47 1.48 -4.35
CA ASN A 35 5.92 2.86 -4.14
C ASN A 35 4.86 3.67 -3.39
N ALA A 36 4.94 3.69 -2.05
CA ALA A 36 4.01 4.45 -1.22
C ALA A 36 4.01 5.96 -1.51
N GLY A 37 5.08 6.50 -2.12
CA GLY A 37 5.15 7.91 -2.51
C GLY A 37 4.17 8.32 -3.62
N LEU A 38 3.46 7.38 -4.24
CA LEU A 38 2.38 7.66 -5.19
C LEU A 38 0.99 7.80 -4.51
N PHE A 39 0.93 7.70 -3.18
CA PHE A 39 -0.18 8.27 -2.42
C PHE A 39 0.10 9.77 -2.22
N ASP A 40 -0.01 10.55 -3.30
CA ASP A 40 0.48 11.93 -3.39
C ASP A 40 -0.62 13.02 -3.43
N ASP A 41 -1.88 12.62 -3.26
CA ASP A 41 -3.02 13.53 -3.13
C ASP A 41 -3.81 13.32 -1.83
N GLY A 42 -4.62 14.33 -1.49
CA GLY A 42 -5.36 14.38 -0.23
C GLY A 42 -6.34 13.22 -0.02
N GLU A 43 -7.03 12.74 -1.07
CA GLU A 43 -7.94 11.60 -0.96
C GLU A 43 -7.16 10.34 -0.60
N SER A 44 -6.05 10.10 -1.32
CA SER A 44 -5.22 8.92 -1.13
C SER A 44 -4.54 8.88 0.25
N LEU A 45 -4.12 10.04 0.76
CA LEU A 45 -3.50 10.18 2.08
C LEU A 45 -4.53 10.00 3.21
N ALA A 46 -5.75 10.52 3.04
CA ALA A 46 -6.83 10.31 4.00
C ALA A 46 -7.17 8.82 4.14
N LEU A 47 -7.40 8.14 3.01
CA LEU A 47 -7.67 6.70 2.99
C LEU A 47 -6.50 5.88 3.55
N LEU A 48 -5.26 6.25 3.21
CA LEU A 48 -4.06 5.62 3.78
C LEU A 48 -4.08 5.69 5.31
N GLY A 49 -4.37 6.87 5.86
CA GLY A 49 -4.50 7.07 7.32
C GLY A 49 -5.57 6.19 7.94
N GLU A 50 -6.76 6.13 7.33
CA GLU A 50 -7.87 5.27 7.80
C GLU A 50 -7.48 3.79 7.82
N TYR A 51 -6.83 3.30 6.76
CA TYR A 51 -6.40 1.90 6.69
C TYR A 51 -5.34 1.55 7.75
N TYR A 52 -4.39 2.45 8.00
CA TYR A 52 -3.41 2.26 9.07
C TYR A 52 -4.08 2.29 10.45
N ALA A 53 -4.96 3.26 10.72
CA ALA A 53 -5.66 3.36 12.00
C ALA A 53 -6.46 2.09 12.32
N GLN A 54 -7.27 1.61 11.36
CA GLN A 54 -8.06 0.39 11.55
C GLN A 54 -7.18 -0.85 11.71
N SER A 55 -6.02 -0.90 11.02
CA SER A 55 -5.06 -2.01 11.17
C SER A 55 -4.43 -2.00 12.57
N ILE A 56 -4.11 -0.84 13.11
CA ILE A 56 -3.58 -0.69 14.47
C ILE A 56 -4.63 -1.15 15.50
N GLU A 57 -5.88 -0.68 15.39
CA GLU A 57 -6.96 -1.11 16.29
C GLU A 57 -7.17 -2.63 16.28
N GLN A 58 -7.03 -3.28 15.12
CA GLN A 58 -7.19 -4.73 14.98
C GLN A 58 -5.95 -5.53 15.37
N SER A 59 -4.78 -4.90 15.42
CA SER A 59 -3.51 -5.59 15.66
C SER A 59 -3.36 -6.11 17.10
N GLY A 60 -4.20 -5.63 18.03
CA GLY A 60 -4.07 -5.93 19.46
C GLY A 60 -2.81 -5.36 20.10
N LEU A 61 -2.11 -4.46 19.40
CA LEU A 61 -0.99 -3.70 19.95
C LEU A 61 -1.52 -2.67 20.95
N GLN A 62 -0.99 -2.69 22.18
CA GLN A 62 -1.23 -1.71 23.24
C GLN A 62 -0.10 -0.70 23.33
#